data_AF-A0A432SJZ6-F1
#
_entry.id   AF-A0A432SJZ6-F1
#
_cell.length_a   1.000
_cell.length_b   1.000
_cell.length_c   1.000
_cell.angle_alpha   90.00
_cell.angle_beta   90.00
_cell.angle_gamma   90.00
#
_symmetry.space_group_name_H-M   'P 1'
#
loop_
_entity.id
_entity.type
_entity.pdbx_description
1 polymer ?
#
loop_
_entity_poly.entity_id
_entity_poly.type
_entity_poly.pdbx_seq_one_letter_code
_entity_poly.pdbx_strand_id
1 'polypeptide(L)'
;MILFDFLQQLWSLSLSMAPYILFGLLFAGILHELVPDTLVTKHLGKNSISSVIKSTIFGIPLPVCSCGVIPLATSIKKSGASKGATLSFLISTPITGVDSILATYGIFGWIFTIYRIVTSMVIAIIAGILTNIFDKEKEIKQPKFSLNKPDSIKSDSSCCSGESCCSSNEIKKGFSIKSALNYAFVTLLGDIAKPLFWGLVLGAIITTFMPQNLSDILKQHSWLS
;
A
#
# COMPACT_ATOMS: atom_id res chain seq x y z
N MET A 1 -28.76 -23.26 5.47
CA MET A 1 -27.77 -24.02 4.67
C MET A 1 -26.78 -23.06 4.03
N ILE A 2 -27.22 -22.19 3.10
CA ILE A 2 -26.38 -21.19 2.42
C ILE A 2 -25.59 -20.26 3.37
N LEU A 3 -26.21 -19.80 4.48
CA LEU A 3 -25.53 -18.90 5.43
C LEU A 3 -24.40 -19.59 6.20
N PHE A 4 -24.54 -20.89 6.47
CA PHE A 4 -23.53 -21.67 7.20
C PHE A 4 -22.34 -22.02 6.30
N ASP A 5 -22.62 -22.34 5.02
CA ASP A 5 -21.60 -22.54 3.99
C ASP A 5 -20.81 -21.24 3.73
N PHE A 6 -21.49 -20.09 3.68
CA PHE A 6 -20.85 -18.78 3.55
C PHE A 6 -19.94 -18.49 4.75
N LEU A 7 -20.42 -18.74 5.98
CA LEU A 7 -19.61 -18.55 7.19
C LEU A 7 -18.37 -19.45 7.22
N GLN A 8 -18.49 -20.71 6.77
CA GLN A 8 -17.34 -21.61 6.67
C GLN A 8 -16.35 -21.18 5.58
N GLN A 9 -16.81 -20.74 4.41
CA GLN A 9 -15.94 -20.24 3.34
C GLN A 9 -15.17 -19.00 3.82
N LEU A 10 -15.85 -18.06 4.47
CA LEU A 10 -15.27 -16.83 4.99
C LEU A 10 -14.26 -17.12 6.11
N TRP A 11 -14.55 -18.09 6.98
CA TRP A 11 -13.62 -18.57 8.01
C TRP A 11 -12.39 -19.24 7.40
N SER A 12 -12.56 -20.07 6.37
CA SER A 12 -11.45 -20.76 5.69
C SER A 12 -10.53 -19.78 4.94
N LEU A 13 -11.10 -18.76 4.30
CA LEU A 13 -10.37 -17.70 3.60
C LEU A 13 -9.61 -16.83 4.60
N SER A 14 -10.25 -16.47 5.72
CA SER A 14 -9.62 -15.69 6.79
C SER A 14 -8.41 -16.42 7.38
N LEU A 15 -8.54 -17.72 7.69
CA LEU A 15 -7.43 -18.56 8.16
C LEU A 15 -6.32 -18.70 7.12
N SER A 16 -6.68 -18.78 5.84
CA SER A 16 -5.70 -18.86 4.75
C SER A 16 -4.92 -17.56 4.56
N MET A 17 -5.56 -16.39 4.72
CA MET A 17 -4.93 -15.08 4.51
C MET A 17 -4.21 -14.54 5.75
N ALA A 18 -4.63 -14.96 6.95
CA ALA A 18 -4.00 -14.60 8.21
C ALA A 18 -2.47 -14.75 8.22
N PRO A 19 -1.87 -15.90 7.81
CA PRO A 19 -0.42 -16.04 7.79
C PRO A 19 0.25 -15.07 6.81
N TYR A 20 -0.34 -14.80 5.64
CA TYR A 20 0.23 -13.85 4.68
C TYR A 20 0.21 -12.42 5.21
N ILE A 21 -0.89 -12.00 5.86
CA ILE A 21 -0.98 -10.68 6.50
C ILE A 21 0.04 -10.58 7.63
N LEU A 22 0.18 -11.62 8.45
CA LEU A 22 1.17 -11.70 9.53
C LEU A 22 2.59 -11.51 8.99
N PHE A 23 2.95 -12.26 7.95
CA PHE A 23 4.25 -12.14 7.28
C PHE A 23 4.47 -10.75 6.68
N GLY A 24 3.46 -10.18 6.02
CA GLY A 24 3.53 -8.84 5.43
C GLY A 24 3.78 -7.75 6.47
N LEU A 25 3.08 -7.81 7.61
CA LEU A 25 3.25 -6.88 8.73
C LEU A 25 4.61 -7.04 9.41
N LEU A 26 5.07 -8.27 9.58
CA LEU A 26 6.37 -8.57 10.17
C LEU A 26 7.49 -8.02 9.28
N PHE A 27 7.41 -8.26 7.96
CA PHE A 27 8.35 -7.74 6.98
C PHE A 27 8.31 -6.20 6.91
N ALA A 28 7.13 -5.59 6.99
CA ALA A 28 6.98 -4.14 7.04
C ALA A 28 7.59 -3.52 8.31
N GLY A 29 7.42 -4.16 9.47
CA GLY A 29 8.05 -3.76 10.72
C GLY A 29 9.58 -3.86 10.67
N ILE A 30 10.11 -4.96 10.11
CA ILE A 30 11.55 -5.15 9.87
C ILE A 30 12.08 -4.08 8.92
N LEU A 31 11.41 -3.84 7.78
CA LEU A 31 11.82 -2.82 6.82
C LEU A 31 11.82 -1.42 7.43
N HIS A 32 10.86 -1.10 8.29
CA HIS A 32 10.84 0.19 8.97
C HIS A 32 12.04 0.38 9.91
N GLU A 33 12.46 -0.68 10.62
CA GLU A 33 13.64 -0.62 11.50
C GLU A 33 14.96 -0.68 10.71
N LEU A 34 15.00 -1.43 9.60
CA LEU A 34 16.18 -1.59 8.75
C LEU A 34 16.46 -0.33 7.89
N VAL A 35 15.40 0.40 7.52
CA VAL A 35 15.47 1.60 6.69
C VAL A 35 15.25 2.83 7.58
N PRO A 36 16.32 3.47 8.09
CA PRO A 36 16.19 4.66 8.92
C PRO A 36 15.53 5.80 8.15
N ASP A 37 14.72 6.60 8.86
CA ASP A 37 13.99 7.75 8.30
C ASP A 37 14.92 8.75 7.57
N THR A 38 16.19 8.82 7.95
CA THR A 38 17.22 9.64 7.30
C THR A 38 17.57 9.14 5.89
N LEU A 39 17.60 7.83 5.65
CA LEU A 39 17.81 7.27 4.31
C LEU A 39 16.57 7.46 3.44
N VAL A 40 15.36 7.30 4.02
CA VAL A 40 14.09 7.53 3.32
C VAL A 40 13.99 8.99 2.88
N THR A 41 14.17 9.95 3.78
CA THR A 41 14.11 11.38 3.45
C THR A 41 15.19 11.79 2.44
N LYS A 42 16.42 11.29 2.58
CA LYS A 42 17.52 11.61 1.65
C LYS A 42 17.30 11.08 0.22
N HIS A 43 16.74 9.88 0.08
CA HIS A 43 16.57 9.23 -1.23
C HIS A 43 15.18 9.39 -1.84
N LEU A 44 14.14 9.41 -1.00
CA LEU A 44 12.73 9.39 -1.39
C LEU A 44 12.00 10.70 -1.02
N GLY A 45 12.56 11.53 -0.14
CA GLY A 45 11.95 12.78 0.32
C GLY A 45 12.08 13.97 -0.64
N LYS A 46 13.01 13.95 -1.59
CA LYS A 46 13.08 15.00 -2.63
C LYS A 46 11.91 14.84 -3.60
N ASN A 47 11.18 15.92 -3.88
CA ASN A 47 10.15 15.97 -4.93
C ASN A 47 10.81 15.95 -6.34
N SER A 48 11.58 14.91 -6.65
CA SER A 48 12.31 14.74 -7.91
C SER A 48 11.97 13.42 -8.59
N ILE A 49 12.09 13.40 -9.91
CA ILE A 49 11.96 12.21 -10.76
C ILE A 49 12.88 11.08 -10.26
N SER A 50 14.05 11.40 -9.73
CA SER A 50 14.98 10.41 -9.16
C SER A 50 14.40 9.68 -7.94
N SER A 51 13.60 10.34 -7.11
CA SER A 51 12.97 9.71 -5.95
C SER A 51 11.85 8.77 -6.38
N VAL A 52 11.08 9.13 -7.41
CA VAL A 52 10.07 8.27 -8.03
C VAL A 52 10.71 7.00 -8.59
N ILE A 53 11.76 7.13 -9.40
CA ILE A 53 12.46 5.99 -10.01
C ILE A 53 13.04 5.06 -8.94
N LYS A 54 13.70 5.63 -7.92
CA LYS A 54 14.25 4.83 -6.80
C LYS A 54 13.14 4.09 -6.07
N SER A 55 12.01 4.73 -5.79
CA SER A 55 10.87 4.10 -5.13
C SER A 55 10.29 2.94 -5.93
N THR A 56 10.13 3.10 -7.24
CA THR A 56 9.69 2.02 -8.15
C THR A 56 10.64 0.84 -8.09
N ILE A 57 11.96 1.09 -8.16
CA ILE A 57 12.99 0.04 -8.11
C ILE A 57 12.96 -0.70 -6.77
N PHE A 58 12.75 0.00 -5.65
CA PHE A 58 12.61 -0.64 -4.34
C PHE A 58 11.31 -1.45 -4.20
N GLY A 59 10.25 -1.10 -4.94
CA GLY A 59 8.98 -1.85 -4.95
C GLY A 59 9.04 -3.19 -5.67
N ILE A 60 9.85 -3.30 -6.72
CA ILE A 60 9.97 -4.51 -7.55
C ILE A 60 10.38 -5.77 -6.77
N PRO A 61 11.43 -5.76 -5.93
CA PRO A 61 11.88 -6.96 -5.23
C PRO A 61 11.04 -7.30 -4.00
N LEU A 62 10.04 -6.50 -3.64
CA LEU A 62 9.25 -6.72 -2.43
C LEU A 62 8.07 -7.65 -2.72
N PRO A 63 8.06 -8.89 -2.20
CA PRO A 63 6.97 -9.84 -2.39
C PRO A 63 5.82 -9.52 -1.42
N VAL A 64 5.29 -8.30 -1.47
CA VAL A 64 4.12 -7.91 -0.68
C VAL A 64 2.87 -7.99 -1.53
N CYS A 65 1.89 -8.72 -1.03
CA CYS A 65 0.55 -8.73 -1.61
C CYS A 65 -0.13 -7.36 -1.42
N SER A 66 -1.22 -7.10 -2.15
CA SER A 66 -1.99 -5.84 -2.05
C SER A 66 -2.43 -5.52 -0.61
N CYS A 67 -2.58 -6.54 0.24
CA CYS A 67 -2.91 -6.38 1.65
C CYS A 67 -1.75 -5.76 2.48
N GLY A 68 -0.50 -6.01 2.09
CA GLY A 68 0.71 -5.55 2.79
C GLY A 68 1.36 -4.30 2.18
N VAL A 69 1.05 -3.95 0.94
CA VAL A 69 1.65 -2.78 0.28
C VAL A 69 1.11 -1.45 0.82
N ILE A 70 -0.17 -1.38 1.19
CA ILE A 70 -0.82 -0.15 1.70
C ILE A 70 -0.20 0.29 3.05
N PRO A 71 -0.04 -0.60 4.04
CA PRO A 71 0.52 -0.24 5.34
C PRO A 71 2.01 0.10 5.21
N LEU A 72 2.75 -0.64 4.36
CA LEU A 72 4.15 -0.36 4.06
C LEU A 72 4.35 1.01 3.41
N ALA A 73 3.54 1.34 2.41
CA ALA A 73 3.57 2.65 1.76
C ALA A 73 3.24 3.79 2.74
N THR A 74 2.27 3.56 3.62
CA THR A 74 1.92 4.52 4.69
C THR A 74 3.07 4.71 5.67
N SER A 75 3.81 3.64 6.01
CA SER A 75 4.99 3.71 6.85
C SER A 75 6.11 4.53 6.20
N ILE A 76 6.46 4.23 4.95
CA ILE A 76 7.50 4.95 4.19
C ILE A 76 7.13 6.43 4.01
N LYS A 77 5.83 6.73 3.84
CA LYS A 77 5.31 8.10 3.82
C LYS A 77 5.45 8.80 5.19
N LYS A 78 5.15 8.13 6.30
CA LYS A 78 5.36 8.65 7.67
C LYS A 78 6.84 8.92 7.93
N SER A 79 7.73 8.11 7.37
CA SER A 79 9.20 8.29 7.35
C SER A 79 9.70 9.43 6.45
N GLY A 80 8.81 10.18 5.78
CA GLY A 80 9.17 11.38 5.01
C GLY A 80 9.41 11.19 3.52
N ALA A 81 8.92 10.10 2.91
CA ALA A 81 8.93 9.96 1.45
C ALA A 81 7.97 10.95 0.77
N SER A 82 8.34 11.42 -0.42
CA SER A 82 7.47 12.25 -1.26
C SER A 82 6.19 11.52 -1.64
N LYS A 83 5.11 12.27 -1.88
CA LYS A 83 3.82 11.70 -2.29
C LYS A 83 3.93 10.95 -3.62
N GLY A 84 4.69 11.51 -4.57
CA GLY A 84 4.97 10.88 -5.86
C GLY A 84 5.72 9.54 -5.71
N ALA A 85 6.77 9.49 -4.89
CA ALA A 85 7.50 8.25 -4.63
C ALA A 85 6.61 7.17 -3.99
N THR A 86 5.80 7.56 -2.99
CA THR A 86 4.87 6.64 -2.31
C THR A 86 3.83 6.06 -3.27
N LEU A 87 3.28 6.88 -4.17
CA LEU A 87 2.30 6.42 -5.15
C LEU A 87 2.92 5.51 -6.21
N SER A 88 4.09 5.85 -6.72
CA SER A 88 4.81 4.97 -7.67
C SER A 88 5.16 3.64 -7.06
N PHE A 89 5.55 3.62 -5.78
CA PHE A 89 5.76 2.39 -5.03
C PHE A 89 4.47 1.56 -4.93
N LEU A 90 3.35 2.18 -4.52
CA LEU A 90 2.04 1.53 -4.42
C LEU A 90 1.57 0.93 -5.74
N ILE A 91 1.84 1.59 -6.87
CA ILE A 91 1.46 1.13 -8.20
C ILE A 91 2.41 0.02 -8.67
N SER A 92 3.72 0.21 -8.55
CA SER A 92 4.72 -0.72 -9.09
C SER A 92 4.70 -2.07 -8.38
N THR A 93 4.57 -2.07 -7.06
CA THR A 93 4.71 -3.28 -6.23
C THR A 93 3.72 -4.40 -6.59
N PRO A 94 2.39 -4.18 -6.67
CA PRO A 94 1.46 -5.23 -7.07
C PRO A 94 1.59 -5.64 -8.54
N ILE A 95 2.08 -4.75 -9.42
CA ILE A 95 2.20 -5.05 -10.86
C ILE A 95 3.46 -5.88 -11.15
N THR A 96 4.54 -5.61 -10.43
CA THR A 96 5.84 -6.30 -10.57
C THR A 96 6.10 -7.34 -9.50
N GLY A 97 5.08 -7.67 -8.69
CA GLY A 97 5.20 -8.70 -7.67
C GLY A 97 5.55 -10.06 -8.26
N VAL A 98 6.41 -10.80 -7.55
CA VAL A 98 6.93 -12.11 -7.96
C VAL A 98 5.80 -13.09 -8.30
N ASP A 99 4.73 -13.14 -7.51
CA ASP A 99 3.54 -13.95 -7.80
C ASP A 99 2.87 -13.59 -9.14
N SER A 100 2.69 -12.29 -9.40
CA SER A 100 2.04 -11.81 -10.62
C SER A 100 2.90 -12.09 -11.86
N ILE A 101 4.22 -11.97 -11.72
CA ILE A 101 5.20 -12.30 -12.76
C ILE A 101 5.21 -13.81 -13.02
N LEU A 102 5.24 -14.65 -11.98
CA LEU A 102 5.21 -16.11 -12.12
C LEU A 102 3.94 -16.59 -12.81
N ALA A 103 2.78 -16.07 -12.40
CA ALA A 103 1.50 -16.40 -13.02
C ALA A 103 1.45 -15.98 -14.49
N THR A 104 1.91 -14.77 -14.81
CA THR A 104 1.94 -14.26 -16.20
C THR A 104 2.93 -15.06 -17.05
N TYR A 105 4.10 -15.39 -16.49
CA TYR A 105 5.12 -16.18 -17.16
C TYR A 105 4.61 -17.58 -17.51
N GLY A 106 3.88 -18.23 -16.60
CA GLY A 106 3.31 -19.55 -16.82
C GLY A 106 2.25 -19.62 -17.92
N ILE A 107 1.48 -18.54 -18.11
CA ILE A 107 0.37 -18.50 -19.08
C ILE A 107 0.80 -17.90 -20.43
N PHE A 108 1.51 -16.78 -20.42
CA PHE A 108 1.81 -15.98 -21.62
C PHE A 108 3.28 -16.04 -22.07
N GLY A 109 4.15 -16.68 -21.30
CA GLY A 109 5.57 -16.80 -21.61
C GLY A 109 6.40 -15.55 -21.30
N TRP A 110 7.70 -15.62 -21.64
CA TRP A 110 8.70 -14.61 -21.26
C TRP A 110 8.48 -13.25 -21.96
N ILE A 111 8.08 -13.26 -23.24
CA ILE A 111 8.02 -12.03 -24.05
C ILE A 111 6.94 -11.06 -23.55
N PHE A 112 5.77 -11.59 -23.19
CA PHE A 112 4.67 -10.81 -22.65
C PHE A 112 4.97 -10.31 -21.24
N THR A 113 5.69 -11.12 -20.46
CA THR A 113 6.11 -10.78 -19.09
C THR A 113 7.05 -9.56 -19.08
N ILE A 114 8.06 -9.51 -19.97
CA ILE A 114 8.93 -8.32 -20.10
C ILE A 114 8.09 -7.10 -20.49
N TYR A 115 7.23 -7.22 -21.50
CA TYR A 115 6.41 -6.11 -21.97
C TYR A 115 5.54 -5.52 -20.85
N ARG A 116 4.91 -6.39 -20.05
CA ARG A 116 4.15 -5.99 -18.85
C ARG A 116 5.02 -5.22 -17.84
N ILE A 117 6.22 -5.70 -17.55
CA ILE A 117 7.12 -5.05 -16.58
C ILE A 117 7.54 -3.66 -17.09
N VAL A 118 7.92 -3.56 -18.36
CA VAL A 118 8.35 -2.28 -18.97
C VAL A 118 7.19 -1.29 -18.99
N THR A 119 6.01 -1.68 -19.46
CA THR A 119 4.82 -0.81 -19.50
C THR A 119 4.40 -0.38 -18.10
N SER A 120 4.40 -1.29 -17.12
CA SER A 120 4.13 -0.97 -15.72
C SER A 120 5.11 0.05 -15.16
N MET A 121 6.40 -0.13 -15.41
CA MET A 121 7.44 0.77 -14.92
C MET A 121 7.24 2.18 -15.50
N VAL A 122 6.92 2.28 -16.79
CA VAL A 122 6.58 3.55 -17.44
C VAL A 122 5.35 4.18 -16.81
N ILE A 123 4.27 3.42 -16.59
CA ILE A 123 3.03 3.93 -15.97
C ILE A 123 3.28 4.41 -14.54
N ALA A 124 4.01 3.64 -13.73
CA ALA A 124 4.31 3.99 -12.34
C ALA A 124 5.19 5.25 -12.26
N ILE A 125 6.17 5.40 -13.15
CA ILE A 125 7.01 6.60 -13.23
C ILE A 125 6.18 7.81 -13.67
N ILE A 126 5.37 7.68 -14.72
CA ILE A 126 4.50 8.77 -15.19
C ILE A 126 3.54 9.19 -14.07
N ALA A 127 2.87 8.25 -13.42
CA ALA A 127 1.96 8.55 -12.30
C ALA A 127 2.67 9.24 -11.13
N GLY A 128 3.89 8.83 -10.80
CA GLY A 128 4.71 9.46 -9.76
C GLY A 128 5.16 10.86 -10.10
N ILE A 129 5.65 11.06 -11.33
CA ILE A 129 6.07 12.37 -11.84
C ILE A 129 4.87 13.30 -11.93
N LEU A 130 3.76 12.82 -12.47
CA LEU A 130 2.52 13.59 -12.58
C LEU A 130 2.06 14.00 -11.18
N THR A 131 2.02 13.08 -10.22
CA THR A 131 1.72 13.46 -8.83
C THR A 131 2.72 14.47 -8.30
N ASN A 132 4.01 14.28 -8.51
CA ASN A 132 5.06 15.18 -8.02
C ASN A 132 4.94 16.61 -8.60
N ILE A 133 4.48 16.74 -9.85
CA ILE A 133 4.21 18.02 -10.52
C ILE A 133 2.89 18.62 -10.00
N PHE A 134 1.83 17.82 -9.92
CA PHE A 134 0.52 18.25 -9.44
C PHE A 134 0.49 18.53 -7.93
N ASP A 135 1.44 18.01 -7.15
CA ASP A 135 1.58 18.30 -5.73
C ASP A 135 2.05 19.75 -5.46
N LYS A 136 2.45 20.50 -6.49
CA LYS A 136 2.54 21.96 -6.41
C LYS A 136 1.18 22.66 -6.39
N GLU A 137 0.08 22.04 -6.82
CA GLU A 137 -1.21 22.74 -6.94
C GLU A 137 -2.48 21.98 -6.55
N LYS A 138 -2.54 20.64 -6.44
CA LYS A 138 -3.76 19.95 -5.98
C LYS A 138 -3.51 18.53 -5.51
N GLU A 139 -3.82 18.33 -4.24
CA GLU A 139 -4.18 17.07 -3.58
C GLU A 139 -4.80 16.02 -4.53
N ILE A 140 -4.07 14.95 -4.84
CA ILE A 140 -4.73 13.66 -5.03
C ILE A 140 -5.03 13.16 -3.62
N LYS A 141 -6.21 13.59 -3.13
CA LYS A 141 -6.82 13.13 -1.90
C LYS A 141 -6.73 11.61 -1.88
N GLN A 142 -6.05 11.06 -0.88
CA GLN A 142 -6.42 9.73 -0.42
C GLN A 142 -7.93 9.75 -0.20
N PRO A 143 -8.68 8.70 -0.58
CA PRO A 143 -10.10 8.63 -0.29
C PRO A 143 -10.26 8.94 1.21
N LYS A 144 -11.11 9.92 1.51
CA LYS A 144 -11.35 10.49 2.84
C LYS A 144 -11.96 9.43 3.79
N PHE A 145 -11.17 8.43 4.19
CA PHE A 145 -11.55 7.45 5.21
C PHE A 145 -10.71 7.58 6.49
N SER A 146 -9.66 8.40 6.50
CA SER A 146 -8.98 8.80 7.74
C SER A 146 -9.73 9.93 8.43
N LEU A 147 -10.89 9.59 8.99
CA LEU A 147 -11.52 10.38 10.05
C LEU A 147 -11.13 9.71 11.37
N ASN A 148 -10.02 10.16 11.96
CA ASN A 148 -9.95 10.64 13.34
C ASN A 148 -8.50 10.93 13.72
N LYS A 149 -8.24 12.18 14.14
CA LYS A 149 -7.06 12.60 14.90
C LYS A 149 -7.55 12.86 16.33
N PRO A 150 -6.77 12.49 17.36
CA PRO A 150 -6.27 13.52 18.27
C PRO A 150 -4.74 13.39 18.36
N ASP A 151 -3.99 14.39 17.90
CA ASP A 151 -3.33 15.45 18.70
C ASP A 151 -1.96 14.93 19.16
N SER A 152 -0.82 15.53 18.81
CA SER A 152 -0.49 16.94 18.68
C SER A 152 0.80 17.12 17.87
N ILE A 153 0.86 18.12 16.98
CA ILE A 153 2.00 19.03 16.76
C ILE A 153 1.45 20.10 15.81
N LYS A 154 1.51 21.35 16.28
CA LYS A 154 1.12 22.56 15.55
C LYS A 154 2.01 22.73 14.33
N SER A 155 1.41 22.98 13.18
CA SER A 155 2.10 23.56 12.03
C SER A 155 1.37 24.87 11.71
N ASP A 156 1.69 25.90 12.49
CA ASP A 156 1.45 27.26 12.04
C ASP A 156 2.52 27.65 11.01
N SER A 157 2.01 28.37 10.02
CA SER A 157 2.61 29.03 8.88
C SER A 157 4.05 29.53 8.98
N SER A 158 4.70 29.52 7.80
CA SER A 158 5.80 30.39 7.34
C SER A 158 7.17 30.21 8.00
N CYS A 159 8.19 29.94 7.18
CA CYS A 159 9.34 30.85 6.99
C CYS A 159 10.36 30.24 6.02
N CYS A 160 10.74 31.04 5.02
CA CYS A 160 11.96 30.88 4.24
C CYS A 160 13.17 31.45 5.01
N SER A 161 14.36 31.01 4.61
CA SER A 161 15.67 31.69 4.77
C SER A 161 16.40 31.55 6.11
N GLY A 162 17.65 31.08 6.05
CA GLY A 162 18.66 31.27 7.11
C GLY A 162 19.31 29.99 7.64
N GLU A 163 20.64 29.95 7.61
CA GLU A 163 21.48 28.93 8.23
C GLU A 163 21.20 28.76 9.74
N SER A 164 21.44 27.54 10.22
CA SER A 164 21.38 27.07 11.62
C SER A 164 19.99 26.74 12.17
N CYS A 165 19.63 25.46 12.07
CA CYS A 165 18.98 24.67 13.14
C CYS A 165 18.88 23.20 12.71
N CYS A 166 20.04 22.57 12.49
CA CYS A 166 20.18 21.13 12.52
C CYS A 166 20.73 20.74 13.89
N SER A 167 19.87 20.25 14.77
CA SER A 167 20.29 19.38 15.88
C SER A 167 19.09 18.64 16.43
N SER A 168 18.71 17.56 15.74
CA SER A 168 18.01 16.46 16.39
C SER A 168 19.01 15.33 16.48
N ASN A 169 19.49 15.13 17.71
CA ASN A 169 20.41 14.09 18.13
C ASN A 169 20.15 12.76 17.41
N GLU A 170 21.18 12.30 16.71
CA GLU A 170 21.40 10.91 16.34
C GLU A 170 21.35 10.04 17.60
N ILE A 171 20.17 9.53 17.96
CA ILE A 171 20.11 8.35 18.81
C ILE A 171 20.19 7.17 17.85
N LYS A 172 21.40 6.63 17.69
CA LYS A 172 21.66 5.27 17.23
C LYS A 172 20.82 4.30 18.08
N LYS A 173 19.57 4.05 17.73
CA LYS A 173 18.83 2.92 18.29
C LYS A 173 19.20 1.71 17.46
N GLY A 174 19.96 0.80 18.06
CA GLY A 174 20.15 -0.53 17.50
C GLY A 174 18.79 -1.20 17.30
N PHE A 175 18.75 -2.10 16.32
CA PHE A 175 17.58 -2.84 15.83
C PHE A 175 16.63 -3.25 16.99
N SER A 176 15.61 -2.44 17.25
CA SER A 176 14.67 -2.67 18.34
C SER A 176 13.46 -3.44 17.82
N ILE A 177 13.59 -4.76 17.83
CA ILE A 177 12.52 -5.70 17.47
C ILE A 177 11.21 -5.43 18.21
N LYS A 178 11.29 -4.86 19.43
CA LYS A 178 10.10 -4.49 20.22
C LYS A 178 9.35 -3.28 19.63
N SER A 179 10.07 -2.32 19.05
CA SER A 179 9.44 -1.19 18.32
C SER A 179 8.83 -1.66 17.00
N ALA A 180 9.56 -2.49 16.25
CA ALA A 180 9.07 -3.06 14.99
C ALA A 180 7.79 -3.88 15.19
N LEU A 181 7.73 -4.76 16.20
CA LEU A 181 6.54 -5.55 16.51
C LEU A 181 5.38 -4.68 16.97
N ASN A 182 5.62 -3.70 17.85
CA ASN A 182 4.57 -2.83 18.37
C ASN A 182 3.98 -1.96 17.24
N TYR A 183 4.82 -1.45 16.35
CA TYR A 183 4.37 -0.68 15.19
C TYR A 183 3.55 -1.54 14.21
N ALA A 184 4.03 -2.75 13.90
CA ALA A 184 3.32 -3.71 13.07
C ALA A 184 1.95 -4.10 13.66
N PHE A 185 1.92 -4.61 14.89
CA PHE A 185 0.69 -5.16 15.47
C PHE A 185 -0.28 -4.12 16.01
N VAL A 186 0.19 -2.99 16.53
CA VAL A 186 -0.68 -2.01 17.20
C VAL A 186 -1.05 -0.89 16.25
N THR A 187 -0.07 -0.28 15.58
CA THR A 187 -0.32 0.89 14.74
C THR A 187 -0.90 0.50 13.39
N LEU A 188 -0.23 -0.40 12.66
CA LEU A 188 -0.65 -0.77 11.30
C LEU A 188 -1.93 -1.61 11.33
N LEU A 189 -2.01 -2.63 12.20
CA LEU A 189 -3.23 -3.44 12.34
C LEU A 189 -4.41 -2.61 12.82
N GLY A 190 -4.19 -1.67 13.75
CA GLY A 190 -5.21 -0.73 14.23
C GLY A 190 -5.77 0.18 13.13
N ASP A 191 -4.89 0.67 12.25
CA ASP A 191 -5.27 1.52 11.11
C ASP A 191 -6.10 0.74 10.05
N ILE A 192 -5.87 -0.57 9.90
CA ILE A 192 -6.53 -1.42 8.88
C ILE A 192 -7.81 -2.08 9.41
N ALA A 193 -7.85 -2.48 10.69
CA ALA A 193 -8.90 -3.33 11.24
C ALA A 193 -10.30 -2.69 11.16
N LYS A 194 -10.41 -1.39 11.44
CA LYS A 194 -11.69 -0.65 11.36
C LYS A 194 -12.26 -0.59 9.94
N PRO A 195 -11.52 -0.14 8.90
CA PRO A 195 -12.00 -0.19 7.53
C PRO A 195 -12.29 -1.61 7.05
N LEU A 196 -11.46 -2.59 7.44
CA LEU A 196 -11.67 -3.98 7.08
C LEU A 196 -12.98 -4.53 7.64
N PHE A 197 -13.28 -4.25 8.91
CA PHE A 197 -14.53 -4.65 9.54
C PHE A 197 -15.74 -4.01 8.84
N TRP A 198 -15.65 -2.71 8.52
CA TRP A 198 -16.74 -2.03 7.80
C TRP A 198 -16.94 -2.56 6.39
N GLY A 199 -15.84 -2.90 5.68
CA GLY A 199 -15.89 -3.52 4.36
C GLY A 199 -16.50 -4.92 4.39
N LEU A 200 -16.19 -5.71 5.42
CA LEU A 200 -16.74 -7.06 5.60
C LEU A 200 -18.24 -7.02 5.95
N VAL A 201 -18.66 -6.08 6.79
CA VAL A 201 -20.08 -5.84 7.11
C VAL A 201 -20.84 -5.38 5.87
N LEU A 202 -20.32 -4.39 5.12
CA LEU A 202 -20.93 -3.94 3.87
C LEU A 202 -20.99 -5.06 2.82
N GLY A 203 -19.92 -5.84 2.66
CA GLY A 203 -19.88 -6.97 1.74
C GLY A 203 -20.92 -8.04 2.09
N ALA A 204 -21.09 -8.36 3.38
CA ALA A 204 -22.12 -9.28 3.85
C ALA A 204 -23.54 -8.74 3.59
N ILE A 205 -23.77 -7.43 3.77
CA ILE A 205 -25.06 -6.79 3.46
C ILE A 205 -25.33 -6.84 1.96
N ILE A 206 -24.36 -6.47 1.12
CA ILE A 206 -24.49 -6.47 -0.34
C ILE A 206 -24.76 -7.90 -0.85
N THR A 207 -24.03 -8.90 -0.35
CA THR A 207 -24.24 -10.30 -0.75
C THR A 207 -25.57 -10.86 -0.28
N THR A 208 -26.09 -10.39 0.86
CA THR A 208 -27.45 -10.74 1.33
C THR A 208 -28.52 -10.09 0.44
N PHE A 209 -28.28 -8.88 -0.04
CA PHE A 209 -29.19 -8.15 -0.93
C PHE A 209 -29.04 -8.51 -2.41
N MET A 210 -28.01 -9.24 -2.81
CA MET A 210 -27.82 -9.70 -4.18
C MET A 210 -28.57 -11.03 -4.36
N PRO A 211 -29.78 -11.04 -4.96
CA PRO A 211 -30.54 -12.27 -5.12
C PRO A 211 -29.82 -13.17 -6.13
N GLN A 212 -29.71 -14.45 -5.80
CA GLN A 212 -29.04 -15.45 -6.66
C GLN A 212 -29.75 -15.64 -8.02
N ASN A 213 -30.97 -15.11 -8.14
CA ASN A 213 -31.77 -15.07 -9.38
C ASN A 213 -31.21 -14.14 -10.47
N LEU A 214 -30.23 -13.28 -10.18
CA LEU A 214 -29.61 -12.41 -11.20
C LEU A 214 -28.77 -13.21 -12.21
N SER A 215 -28.12 -14.30 -11.75
CA SER A 215 -27.27 -15.14 -12.57
C SER A 215 -28.07 -15.94 -13.60
N ASP A 216 -29.29 -16.37 -13.25
CA ASP A 216 -30.19 -17.08 -14.17
C ASP A 216 -30.83 -16.12 -15.20
N ILE A 217 -31.17 -14.89 -14.80
CA ILE A 217 -31.69 -13.85 -15.73
C ILE A 217 -30.59 -13.36 -16.70
N LEU A 218 -29.33 -13.24 -16.25
CA LEU A 218 -28.20 -12.88 -17.12
C LEU A 218 -27.85 -13.98 -18.14
N LYS A 219 -27.98 -15.26 -17.77
CA LYS A 219 -27.84 -16.38 -18.72
C LYS A 219 -28.97 -16.42 -19.75
N GLN A 220 -30.19 -16.08 -19.35
CA GLN A 220 -31.36 -16.08 -20.22
C GLN A 220 -31.35 -14.93 -21.27
N HIS A 221 -30.64 -13.84 -20.98
CA HIS A 221 -30.44 -12.71 -21.91
C HIS A 221 -28.97 -12.54 -22.35
N SER A 222 -28.25 -13.64 -22.60
CA SER A 222 -26.87 -13.60 -23.12
C SER A 222 -26.73 -13.02 -24.55
N TRP A 223 -27.82 -12.62 -25.20
CA TRP A 223 -27.80 -11.94 -26.51
C TRP A 223 -27.51 -10.42 -26.43
N LEU A 224 -27.42 -9.85 -25.22
CA LEU A 224 -27.14 -8.42 -24.98
C LEU A 224 -25.69 -8.13 -24.52
N SER A 225 -24.81 -9.14 -24.55
CA SER A 225 -23.37 -9.00 -24.25
C SER A 225 -22.52 -9.37 -25.46
#